data_AF-A0A674ML10-F1
#
_entry.id   AF-A0A674ML10-F1
#
_cell.length_a   1.000
_cell.length_b   1.000
_cell.length_c   1.000
_cell.angle_alpha   90.00
_cell.angle_beta   90.00
_cell.angle_gamma   90.00
#
_symmetry.space_group_name_H-M   'P 1'
#
loop_
_entity.id
_entity.type
_entity.pdbx_description
1 polymer ?
#
loop_
_entity_poly.entity_id
_entity_poly.type
_entity_poly.pdbx_seq_one_letter_code
_entity_poly.pdbx_strand_id
1 'polypeptide(L)'
;MNRISLDKSAQKAVDDYLEYKRIVGDDDGGKLFTPEEYEAYKSKIVPQRAKNRLYVSFGVPGGIDCKLIGPETQCFCTHRYKQHKVDFEEIPCERPLSLPCRVRGCRCSAYLYVPQIGSNHVRCKCKHLPQDHGETADHICKKCPSKISTASRIIAHKYLK
;
A
#
# COMPACT_ATOMS: atom_id res chain seq x y z
N MET A 1 -23.96 13.36 -25.25
CA MET A 1 -23.15 13.48 -24.01
C MET A 1 -22.85 14.95 -23.80
N ASN A 2 -23.34 15.55 -22.72
CA ASN A 2 -23.00 16.96 -22.40
C ASN A 2 -21.55 17.01 -21.92
N ARG A 3 -20.72 17.88 -22.52
CA ARG A 3 -19.34 18.12 -22.06
C ARG A 3 -19.41 18.94 -20.78
N ILE A 4 -19.05 18.32 -19.66
CA ILE A 4 -18.77 19.03 -18.42
C ILE A 4 -17.43 19.72 -18.60
N SER A 5 -17.41 21.06 -18.58
CA SER A 5 -16.18 21.86 -18.61
C SER A 5 -16.02 22.62 -17.31
N LEU A 6 -14.87 22.48 -16.68
CA LEU A 6 -14.50 23.22 -15.46
C LEU A 6 -13.77 24.50 -15.86
N ASP A 7 -14.08 25.61 -15.21
CA ASP A 7 -13.27 26.82 -15.28
C ASP A 7 -11.89 26.61 -14.59
N LYS A 8 -10.97 27.55 -14.77
CA LYS A 8 -9.60 27.43 -14.23
C LYS A 8 -9.56 27.32 -12.70
N SER A 9 -10.46 27.99 -11.98
CA SER A 9 -10.53 27.90 -10.52
C SER A 9 -11.03 26.54 -10.08
N ALA A 10 -12.05 26.02 -10.75
CA ALA A 10 -12.56 24.68 -10.47
C ALA A 10 -11.52 23.58 -10.77
N GLN A 11 -10.73 23.72 -11.83
CA GLN A 11 -9.60 22.81 -12.11
C GLN A 11 -8.56 22.83 -10.99
N LYS A 12 -8.15 24.03 -10.54
CA LYS A 12 -7.20 24.17 -9.44
C LYS A 12 -7.69 23.51 -8.15
N ALA A 13 -8.97 23.71 -7.80
CA ALA A 13 -9.55 23.07 -6.61
C ALA A 13 -9.51 21.53 -6.67
N VAL A 14 -9.70 20.96 -7.86
CA VAL A 14 -9.55 19.51 -8.08
C VAL A 14 -8.11 19.07 -7.87
N ASP A 15 -7.14 19.79 -8.45
CA ASP A 15 -5.72 19.49 -8.31
C ASP A 15 -5.26 19.57 -6.84
N ASP A 16 -5.67 20.62 -6.13
CA ASP A 16 -5.38 20.82 -4.70
C ASP A 16 -5.95 19.66 -3.86
N TYR A 17 -7.19 19.24 -4.13
CA TYR A 17 -7.79 18.09 -3.45
C TYR A 17 -7.09 16.76 -3.77
N LEU A 18 -6.62 16.58 -5.01
CA LEU A 18 -5.85 15.39 -5.40
C LEU A 18 -4.46 15.37 -4.75
N GLU A 19 -3.81 16.51 -4.56
CA GLU A 19 -2.59 16.61 -3.73
C GLU A 19 -2.89 16.25 -2.28
N TYR A 20 -3.93 16.87 -1.69
CA TYR A 20 -4.36 16.58 -0.33
C TYR A 20 -4.57 15.08 -0.11
N LYS A 21 -5.33 14.41 -0.98
CA LYS A 21 -5.59 12.97 -0.91
C LYS A 21 -4.35 12.09 -1.14
N ARG A 22 -3.32 12.60 -1.81
CA ARG A 22 -2.03 11.90 -1.96
C ARG A 22 -1.17 12.02 -0.71
N ILE A 23 -1.15 13.18 -0.06
CA ILE A 23 -0.34 13.43 1.14
C ILE A 23 -1.01 12.88 2.40
N VAL A 24 -2.28 13.22 2.62
CA VAL A 24 -3.03 12.85 3.83
C VAL A 24 -3.62 11.45 3.72
N GLY A 25 -4.09 11.05 2.54
CA GLY A 25 -4.72 9.74 2.35
C GLY A 25 -6.02 9.63 3.16
N ASP A 26 -6.10 8.63 4.04
CA ASP A 26 -7.25 8.38 4.93
C ASP A 26 -6.94 8.74 6.40
N ASP A 27 -5.81 9.41 6.67
CA ASP A 27 -5.36 9.75 8.03
C ASP A 27 -6.21 10.87 8.68
N ASP A 28 -7.06 11.55 7.91
CA ASP A 28 -7.96 12.61 8.37
C ASP A 28 -9.23 12.09 9.06
N GLY A 29 -9.42 10.76 9.10
CA GLY A 29 -10.57 10.12 9.73
C GLY A 29 -11.90 10.48 9.09
N GLY A 30 -11.90 11.01 7.87
CA GLY A 30 -13.08 11.48 7.14
C GLY A 30 -13.47 12.93 7.40
N LYS A 31 -12.65 13.70 8.15
CA LYS A 31 -12.85 15.15 8.32
C LYS A 31 -11.64 15.89 7.75
N LEU A 32 -11.88 16.69 6.71
CA LEU A 32 -10.84 17.50 6.09
C LEU A 32 -10.12 18.38 7.11
N PHE A 33 -8.80 18.40 7.02
CA PHE A 33 -7.95 19.28 7.80
C PHE A 33 -8.19 20.73 7.43
N THR A 34 -8.03 21.61 8.41
CA THR A 34 -7.84 23.03 8.17
C THR A 34 -6.52 23.27 7.45
N PRO A 35 -6.34 24.43 6.77
CA PRO A 35 -5.08 24.75 6.10
C PRO A 35 -3.85 24.68 7.03
N GLU A 36 -4.01 25.13 8.27
CA GLU A 36 -2.94 25.11 9.29
C GLU A 36 -2.57 23.67 9.70
N GLU A 37 -3.57 22.83 9.95
CA GLU A 37 -3.37 21.41 10.25
C GLU A 37 -2.72 20.66 9.08
N TYR A 38 -3.12 20.98 7.85
CA TYR A 38 -2.55 20.36 6.65
C TYR A 38 -1.06 20.70 6.47
N GLU A 39 -0.66 21.96 6.62
CA GLU A 39 0.75 22.36 6.49
C GLU A 39 1.62 21.78 7.64
N ALA A 40 1.09 21.76 8.87
CA ALA A 40 1.76 21.11 10.00
C ALA A 40 1.92 19.60 9.76
N TYR A 41 0.88 18.94 9.23
CA TYR A 41 0.94 17.52 8.88
C TYR A 41 1.94 17.26 7.74
N LYS A 42 1.89 18.06 6.67
CA LYS A 42 2.76 17.94 5.49
C LYS A 42 4.24 18.09 5.86
N SER A 43 4.58 19.11 6.65
CA SER A 43 5.96 19.36 7.11
C SER A 43 6.53 18.23 7.95
N LYS A 44 5.71 17.56 8.76
CA LYS A 44 6.13 16.40 9.59
C LYS A 44 6.23 15.11 8.78
N ILE A 45 5.19 14.79 8.02
CA ILE A 45 4.98 13.46 7.46
C ILE A 45 5.74 13.25 6.14
N VAL A 46 5.87 14.28 5.30
CA VAL A 46 6.57 14.15 4.01
C VAL A 46 8.04 13.76 4.19
N PRO A 47 8.84 14.43 5.04
CA PRO A 47 10.23 14.02 5.30
C PRO A 47 10.32 12.64 5.94
N GLN A 48 9.42 12.32 6.88
CA GLN A 48 9.41 11.04 7.56
C GLN A 48 9.14 9.87 6.58
N ARG A 49 8.14 10.00 5.71
CA ARG A 49 7.83 9.00 4.68
C ARG A 49 8.94 8.87 3.64
N ALA A 50 9.65 9.96 3.33
CA ALA A 50 10.81 9.93 2.46
C ALA A 50 11.98 9.11 3.05
N LYS A 51 12.19 9.17 4.37
CA LYS A 51 13.14 8.30 5.10
C LYS A 51 12.64 6.86 5.21
N ASN A 52 11.32 6.68 5.29
CA ASN A 52 10.68 5.38 5.46
C ASN A 52 10.40 4.61 4.16
N ARG A 53 11.12 4.92 3.07
CA ARG A 53 10.99 4.18 1.80
C ARG A 53 11.16 2.68 2.01
N LEU A 54 10.22 1.92 1.47
CA LEU A 54 10.23 0.46 1.50
C LEU A 54 10.71 -0.06 0.15
N TYR A 55 11.74 -0.87 0.17
CA TYR A 55 12.14 -1.69 -0.97
C TYR A 55 11.66 -3.12 -0.73
N VAL A 56 11.34 -3.85 -1.79
CA VAL A 56 11.00 -5.27 -1.73
C VAL A 56 11.80 -6.00 -2.78
N SER A 57 12.45 -7.08 -2.37
CA SER A 57 13.04 -8.06 -3.27
C SER A 57 12.02 -9.16 -3.59
N PHE A 58 11.89 -9.52 -4.86
CA PHE A 58 11.04 -10.61 -5.31
C PHE A 58 11.66 -11.27 -6.55
N GLY A 59 11.36 -12.55 -6.79
CA GLY A 59 11.91 -13.27 -7.93
C GLY A 59 12.12 -14.75 -7.64
N VAL A 60 12.89 -15.40 -8.49
CA VAL A 60 13.30 -16.80 -8.35
C VAL A 60 14.75 -16.86 -7.85
N PRO A 61 15.18 -17.98 -7.22
CA PRO A 61 16.59 -18.17 -6.87
C PRO A 61 17.50 -17.92 -8.10
N GLY A 62 18.44 -16.99 -7.99
CA GLY A 62 19.35 -16.59 -9.08
C GLY A 62 18.87 -15.40 -9.94
N GLY A 63 17.62 -14.95 -9.79
CA GLY A 63 17.05 -13.79 -10.49
C GLY A 63 16.14 -13.00 -9.55
N ILE A 64 16.76 -12.19 -8.69
CA ILE A 64 16.06 -11.36 -7.70
C ILE A 64 15.96 -9.93 -8.22
N ASP A 65 14.74 -9.43 -8.34
CA ASP A 65 14.44 -8.04 -8.65
C ASP A 65 14.18 -7.24 -7.37
N CYS A 66 14.64 -6.00 -7.33
CA CYS A 66 14.37 -5.05 -6.24
C CYS A 66 13.43 -3.94 -6.73
N LYS A 67 12.32 -3.74 -6.02
CA LYS A 67 11.34 -2.68 -6.34
C LYS A 67 11.16 -1.71 -5.19
N LEU A 68 11.22 -0.41 -5.50
CA LEU A 68 10.76 0.64 -4.60
C LEU A 68 9.24 0.61 -4.52
N ILE A 69 8.70 0.46 -3.31
CA ILE A 69 7.26 0.47 -3.07
C ILE A 69 6.79 1.92 -2.95
N GLY A 70 5.98 2.34 -3.93
CA GLY A 70 5.30 3.63 -3.91
C GLY A 70 4.00 3.58 -3.09
N PRO A 71 3.45 4.75 -2.69
CA PRO A 71 2.25 4.87 -1.86
C PRO A 71 1.01 4.20 -2.47
N GLU A 72 0.92 4.18 -3.79
CA GLU A 72 -0.20 3.61 -4.55
C GLU A 72 -0.04 2.11 -4.84
N THR A 73 1.11 1.51 -4.48
CA THR A 73 1.36 0.09 -4.72
C THR A 73 0.42 -0.76 -3.87
N GLN A 74 -0.18 -1.77 -4.50
CA GLN A 74 -1.16 -2.64 -3.86
C GLN A 74 -0.48 -3.72 -3.00
N CYS A 75 -1.02 -3.91 -1.80
CA CYS A 75 -0.73 -5.01 -0.89
C CYS A 75 -1.59 -6.23 -1.25
N PHE A 76 -1.19 -7.42 -0.77
CA PHE A 76 -1.99 -8.64 -0.85
C PHE A 76 -3.42 -8.47 -0.32
N CYS A 77 -3.62 -7.66 0.74
CA CYS A 77 -4.94 -7.35 1.27
C CYS A 77 -5.79 -6.43 0.37
N THR A 78 -5.32 -6.10 -0.83
CA THR A 78 -5.89 -5.19 -1.84
C THR A 78 -5.85 -3.70 -1.52
N HIS A 79 -5.46 -3.33 -0.30
CA HIS A 79 -5.24 -1.93 0.08
C HIS A 79 -3.86 -1.43 -0.38
N ARG A 80 -3.72 -0.11 -0.45
CA ARG A 80 -2.50 0.56 -0.92
C ARG A 80 -1.46 0.68 0.19
N TYR A 81 -0.18 0.80 -0.17
CA TYR A 81 0.92 0.96 0.78
C TYR A 81 0.70 2.15 1.73
N LYS A 82 0.18 3.28 1.22
CA LYS A 82 -0.14 4.46 2.05
C LYS A 82 -1.20 4.21 3.12
N GLN A 83 -2.01 3.16 2.99
CA GLN A 83 -3.02 2.76 3.96
C GLN A 83 -2.48 1.77 5.01
N HIS A 84 -1.18 1.50 5.01
CA HIS A 84 -0.50 0.73 6.04
C HIS A 84 0.28 1.67 6.97
N LYS A 85 0.60 1.20 8.18
CA LYS A 85 1.45 1.96 9.11
C LYS A 85 2.86 2.07 8.55
N VAL A 86 3.20 3.23 7.99
CA VAL A 86 4.52 3.53 7.39
C VAL A 86 5.28 4.62 8.15
N ASP A 87 4.62 5.29 9.09
CA ASP A 87 5.18 6.39 9.87
C ASP A 87 5.89 5.82 11.10
N PHE A 88 7.15 5.43 10.93
CA PHE A 88 8.07 5.08 12.01
C PHE A 88 9.00 6.25 12.29
N GLU A 89 9.18 6.60 13.57
CA GLU A 89 10.21 7.56 13.98
C GLU A 89 11.60 6.91 13.85
N GLU A 90 11.73 5.70 14.39
CA GLU A 90 12.88 4.82 14.20
C GLU A 90 12.44 3.52 13.53
N ILE A 91 13.21 3.08 12.55
CA ILE A 91 12.87 1.93 11.71
C ILE A 91 13.31 0.65 12.44
N PRO A 92 12.39 -0.29 12.74
CA PRO A 92 12.76 -1.52 13.42
C PRO A 92 13.82 -2.31 12.66
N CYS A 93 14.80 -2.84 13.39
CA CYS A 93 15.81 -3.74 12.82
C CYS A 93 15.24 -5.15 12.54
N GLU A 94 14.26 -5.59 13.34
CA GLU A 94 13.63 -6.90 13.21
C GLU A 94 12.89 -7.06 11.88
N ARG A 95 13.05 -8.23 11.24
CA ARG A 95 12.48 -8.56 9.94
C ARG A 95 11.62 -9.81 10.02
N PRO A 96 10.45 -9.83 9.35
CA PRO A 96 9.86 -8.79 8.49
C PRO A 96 9.26 -7.61 9.27
N LEU A 97 9.13 -6.44 8.63
CA LEU A 97 8.54 -5.26 9.27
C LEU A 97 7.04 -5.46 9.51
N SER A 98 6.59 -5.18 10.73
CA SER A 98 5.17 -5.07 11.05
C SER A 98 4.61 -3.78 10.44
N LEU A 99 3.92 -3.91 9.31
CA LEU A 99 3.26 -2.82 8.60
C LEU A 99 1.77 -3.11 8.54
N PRO A 100 1.02 -3.02 9.65
CA PRO A 100 -0.40 -3.36 9.67
C PRO A 100 -1.22 -2.38 8.82
N CYS A 101 -2.28 -2.88 8.21
CA CYS A 101 -3.23 -2.05 7.47
C CYS A 101 -4.10 -1.22 8.43
N ARG A 102 -4.28 0.06 8.12
CA ARG A 102 -5.10 1.01 8.91
C ARG A 102 -6.57 1.06 8.45
N VAL A 103 -6.92 0.38 7.36
CA VAL A 103 -8.30 0.34 6.86
C VAL A 103 -9.18 -0.42 7.85
N ARG A 104 -10.31 0.20 8.23
CA ARG A 104 -11.26 -0.37 9.19
C ARG A 104 -11.71 -1.76 8.74
N GLY A 105 -11.56 -2.75 9.64
CA GLY A 105 -11.95 -4.15 9.39
C GLY A 105 -10.91 -5.01 8.66
N CYS A 106 -9.79 -4.44 8.19
CA CYS A 106 -8.72 -5.23 7.58
C CYS A 106 -7.83 -5.89 8.64
N ARG A 107 -7.60 -7.20 8.55
CA ARG A 107 -6.75 -7.98 9.48
C ARG A 107 -5.32 -8.22 8.97
N CYS A 108 -4.87 -7.42 8.01
CA CYS A 108 -3.53 -7.48 7.45
C CYS A 108 -2.49 -6.96 8.47
N SER A 109 -1.58 -7.83 8.91
CA SER A 109 -0.56 -7.51 9.92
C SER A 109 0.76 -6.96 9.34
N ALA A 110 1.02 -7.22 8.06
CA ALA A 110 2.22 -6.76 7.38
C ALA A 110 1.94 -6.52 5.89
N TYR A 111 2.62 -5.53 5.32
CA TYR A 111 2.55 -5.25 3.89
C TYR A 111 3.22 -6.38 3.10
N LEU A 112 2.47 -6.97 2.18
CA LEU A 112 2.92 -8.04 1.30
C LEU A 112 2.77 -7.58 -0.15
N TYR A 113 3.91 -7.40 -0.81
CA TYR A 113 3.92 -6.99 -2.21
C TYR A 113 3.48 -8.13 -3.12
N VAL A 114 2.57 -7.83 -4.05
CA VAL A 114 2.17 -8.73 -5.11
C VAL A 114 2.74 -8.21 -6.43
N PRO A 115 3.66 -8.97 -7.07
CA PRO A 115 4.14 -8.64 -8.40
C PRO A 115 3.01 -8.55 -9.42
N GLN A 116 3.09 -7.55 -10.29
CA GLN A 116 2.21 -7.41 -11.44
C GLN A 116 3.03 -7.58 -12.71
N ILE A 117 2.50 -8.35 -13.67
CA ILE A 117 3.08 -8.53 -15.00
C ILE A 117 2.15 -7.81 -15.98
N GLY A 118 2.54 -6.61 -16.40
CA GLY A 118 1.65 -5.71 -17.13
C GLY A 118 0.41 -5.35 -16.31
N SER A 119 -0.79 -5.51 -16.89
CA SER A 119 -2.06 -5.31 -16.20
C SER A 119 -2.51 -6.50 -15.34
N ASN A 120 -1.79 -7.62 -15.38
CA ASN A 120 -2.22 -8.85 -14.73
C ASN A 120 -1.50 -9.07 -13.40
N HIS A 121 -2.26 -9.51 -12.40
CA HIS A 121 -1.71 -10.00 -11.15
C HIS A 121 -1.18 -11.42 -11.32
N VAL A 122 -0.06 -11.73 -10.64
CA VAL A 122 0.40 -13.12 -10.54
C VAL A 122 -0.65 -13.99 -9.87
N ARG A 123 -0.78 -15.22 -10.36
CA ARG A 123 -1.67 -16.22 -9.77
C ARG A 123 -0.96 -16.95 -8.63
N CYS A 124 -1.71 -17.25 -7.58
CA CYS A 124 -1.22 -18.06 -6.47
C CYS A 124 -1.01 -19.52 -6.92
N LYS A 125 -0.40 -20.36 -6.06
CA LYS A 125 -0.22 -21.80 -6.34
C LYS A 125 -1.53 -22.53 -6.66
N CYS A 126 -2.64 -22.09 -6.07
CA CYS A 126 -3.98 -22.59 -6.34
C CYS A 126 -4.63 -22.04 -7.63
N LYS A 127 -3.89 -21.29 -8.46
CA LYS A 127 -4.30 -20.64 -9.71
C LYS A 127 -5.32 -19.49 -9.58
N HIS A 128 -5.76 -19.16 -8.37
CA HIS A 128 -6.62 -18.01 -8.08
C HIS A 128 -5.84 -16.71 -7.89
N LEU A 129 -6.55 -15.59 -7.90
CA LEU A 129 -5.96 -14.27 -7.72
C LEU A 129 -5.73 -13.99 -6.22
N PRO A 130 -4.76 -13.12 -5.85
CA PRO A 130 -4.51 -12.75 -4.45
C PRO A 130 -5.77 -12.27 -3.71
N GLN A 131 -6.61 -11.49 -4.38
CA GLN A 131 -7.92 -11.02 -3.90
C GLN A 131 -8.92 -12.12 -3.54
N ASP A 132 -8.74 -13.34 -4.05
CA ASP A 132 -9.57 -14.51 -3.69
C ASP A 132 -9.15 -15.15 -2.35
N HIS A 133 -8.21 -14.55 -1.62
CA HIS A 133 -7.67 -15.06 -0.37
C HIS A 133 -8.01 -14.14 0.80
N GLY A 134 -7.88 -14.68 2.01
CA GLY A 134 -7.95 -13.87 3.24
C GLY A 134 -6.71 -13.00 3.43
N GLU A 135 -6.92 -11.83 4.04
CA GLU A 135 -5.85 -10.88 4.41
C GLU A 135 -5.07 -11.29 5.67
N THR A 136 -5.49 -12.34 6.36
CA THR A 136 -4.81 -12.92 7.53
C THR A 136 -3.52 -13.62 7.14
N ALA A 137 -2.61 -13.85 8.10
CA ALA A 137 -1.30 -14.48 7.85
C ALA A 137 -1.37 -15.85 7.14
N ASP A 138 -2.47 -16.59 7.33
CA ASP A 138 -2.67 -17.90 6.70
C ASP A 138 -3.05 -17.82 5.21
N HIS A 139 -3.48 -16.64 4.74
CA HIS A 139 -3.88 -16.35 3.36
C HIS A 139 -4.75 -17.45 2.73
N ILE A 140 -5.79 -17.89 3.47
CA ILE A 140 -6.64 -19.00 3.05
C ILE A 140 -7.41 -18.61 1.79
N CYS A 141 -7.35 -19.47 0.77
CA CYS A 141 -8.13 -19.29 -0.45
C CYS A 141 -9.63 -19.50 -0.19
N LYS A 142 -10.46 -18.56 -0.62
CA LYS A 142 -11.93 -18.60 -0.48
C LYS A 142 -12.61 -19.41 -1.58
N LYS A 143 -11.93 -19.65 -2.70
CA LYS A 143 -12.46 -20.35 -3.89
C LYS A 143 -12.07 -21.82 -3.97
N CYS A 144 -11.05 -22.25 -3.23
CA CYS A 144 -10.63 -23.64 -3.27
C CYS A 144 -11.59 -24.52 -2.44
N PRO A 145 -11.93 -25.72 -2.93
CA PRO A 145 -12.74 -26.68 -2.17
C PRO A 145 -12.02 -27.17 -0.92
N SER A 146 -10.69 -27.27 -0.98
CA SER A 146 -9.80 -27.42 0.17
C SER A 146 -9.23 -26.05 0.55
N LYS A 147 -9.22 -25.70 1.84
CA LYS A 147 -8.66 -24.43 2.35
C LYS A 147 -7.13 -24.42 2.22
N ILE A 148 -6.61 -24.32 1.01
CA ILE A 148 -5.18 -24.29 0.72
C ILE A 148 -4.61 -22.94 1.17
N SER A 149 -3.59 -22.98 2.03
CA SER A 149 -2.72 -21.82 2.29
C SER A 149 -1.71 -21.70 1.16
N THR A 150 -1.73 -20.56 0.46
CA THR A 150 -1.00 -20.37 -0.81
C THR A 150 0.09 -19.32 -0.75
N ALA A 151 0.41 -18.79 0.43
CA ALA A 151 1.44 -17.78 0.57
C ALA A 151 2.83 -18.39 0.36
N SER A 152 3.27 -18.47 -0.90
CA SER A 152 4.69 -18.30 -1.21
C SER A 152 5.09 -16.95 -0.60
N ARG A 153 5.82 -16.98 0.51
CA ARG A 153 6.22 -15.78 1.26
C ARG A 153 7.03 -14.85 0.35
N ILE A 154 6.40 -13.83 -0.25
CA ILE A 154 7.11 -12.70 -0.83
C ILE A 154 7.44 -11.78 0.35
N ILE A 155 8.60 -12.00 0.95
CA ILE A 155 9.02 -11.29 2.17
C ILE A 155 9.46 -9.88 1.77
N ALA A 156 8.74 -8.88 2.25
CA ALA A 156 9.15 -7.49 2.12
C ALA A 156 10.36 -7.21 3.04
N HIS A 157 11.54 -7.05 2.45
CA HIS A 157 12.74 -6.60 3.15
C HIS A 157 13.02 -5.12 2.83
N LYS A 158 12.81 -4.21 3.79
CA LYS A 158 13.34 -2.84 3.67
C LYS A 158 14.87 -2.91 3.72
N TYR A 159 15.54 -2.90 2.59
CA TYR A 159 16.96 -2.61 2.57
C TYR A 159 17.11 -1.11 2.83
N LEU A 160 17.62 -0.76 4.01
CA LEU A 160 18.12 0.58 4.27
C LEU A 160 19.37 0.76 3.40
N LYS A 161 19.38 1.79 2.55
CA LYS A 161 20.62 2.40 2.09
C LYS A 161 20.82 3.68 2.90
#